data_AF-A0A8J4BVZ1-F1
#
_entry.id   AF-A0A8J4BVZ1-F1
#
_cell.length_a   1.000
_cell.length_b   1.000
_cell.length_c   1.000
_cell.angle_alpha   90.00
_cell.angle_beta   90.00
_cell.angle_gamma   90.00
#
_symmetry.space_group_name_H-M   'P 1'
#
loop_
_entity.id
_entity.type
_entity.pdbx_description
1 polymer ?
#
loop_
_entity_poly.entity_id
_entity_poly.type
_entity_poly.pdbx_seq_one_letter_code
_entity_poly.pdbx_strand_id
1 'polypeptide(L)'
;MDSNAMFHDTVKGAATSVAGLTAALAALTLLVRSGAPTNYTRQLAFVALQGEGFDYMGSKRLLYEMSLNSSYVQGLRMESIDQVVEVGPIGAAWNAGDNSSTFYLHSQRNPPGKYGDVDALVDAAKQAADGTQARVLTASPANPGLPPSSLASFLRVNPSISGLVLTDFDTSFKGPYYQSEYDDGLNAFQQMVEAITDAALVLARMLHSLAMPSGSSDLALNRTEAAAVAQALASCTLTDSPGLNCPEASALINPETRMYEDGTTSTAIFAYPGVMSFVSILPKRSSNKPQVPSFIFNYLGNLTAVPPRNTSAICSGDCEASLTCIGWRYDSTDNSGKGHCLNTTTNFVPSYSLRLAYNVDNSSRWSVDKSTRRLEWEKNYSWPEDSAWTESNWPENTPRLMVYQQESTSTQVITLVVGLLLTAGTAAVSWIGLKLFERHLKVH
;
A
#
# COMPACT_ATOMS: atom_id res chain seq x y z
N MET A 1 -2.97 -0.25 -3.94
CA MET A 1 -2.76 0.29 -2.57
C MET A 1 -1.57 1.24 -2.52
N ASP A 2 -0.60 1.09 -3.41
CA ASP A 2 0.57 1.94 -3.52
C ASP A 2 0.44 3.07 -4.55
N SER A 3 1.33 4.05 -4.42
CA SER A 3 1.56 5.14 -5.36
C SER A 3 3.06 5.48 -5.39
N ASN A 4 3.44 6.50 -6.15
CA ASN A 4 4.79 6.94 -6.40
C ASN A 4 4.81 8.45 -6.67
N ALA A 5 5.98 9.07 -6.60
CA ALA A 5 6.21 10.46 -6.95
C ALA A 5 7.71 10.65 -7.22
N MET A 6 8.08 11.84 -7.70
CA MET A 6 9.49 12.18 -7.87
C MET A 6 10.26 12.15 -6.53
N PHE A 7 9.62 12.58 -5.44
CA PHE A 7 10.13 12.45 -4.08
C PHE A 7 9.31 11.41 -3.35
N HIS A 8 9.92 10.26 -3.03
CA HIS A 8 9.14 9.19 -2.42
C HIS A 8 8.48 9.66 -1.13
N ASP A 9 9.12 10.50 -0.31
CA ASP A 9 8.60 11.01 0.99
C ASP A 9 7.34 11.89 0.93
N THR A 10 6.90 12.30 -0.25
CA THR A 10 5.66 13.06 -0.45
C THR A 10 4.52 12.21 -1.04
N VAL A 11 4.72 10.90 -1.20
CA VAL A 11 3.74 10.01 -1.84
C VAL A 11 2.51 9.76 -0.97
N LYS A 12 1.37 10.31 -1.41
CA LYS A 12 0.04 10.08 -0.81
C LYS A 12 -0.84 9.18 -1.67
N GLY A 13 -0.94 9.46 -2.97
CA GLY A 13 -1.78 8.67 -3.89
C GLY A 13 -3.27 8.70 -3.52
N ALA A 14 -3.75 9.82 -2.98
CA ALA A 14 -5.06 9.95 -2.37
C ALA A 14 -6.19 9.54 -3.32
N ALA A 15 -6.26 10.15 -4.50
CA ALA A 15 -7.31 9.87 -5.47
C ALA A 15 -7.03 8.64 -6.32
N THR A 16 -5.76 8.40 -6.69
CA THR A 16 -5.43 7.37 -7.69
C THR A 16 -5.27 5.97 -7.13
N SER A 17 -5.00 5.84 -5.82
CA SER A 17 -4.70 4.54 -5.20
C SER A 17 -5.44 4.31 -3.89
N VAL A 18 -5.39 5.27 -2.97
CA VAL A 18 -5.89 5.09 -1.61
C VAL A 18 -7.42 5.17 -1.56
N ALA A 19 -8.06 6.05 -2.33
CA ALA A 19 -9.52 6.11 -2.43
C ALA A 19 -10.15 4.77 -2.84
N GLY A 20 -9.56 4.08 -3.84
CA GLY A 20 -10.03 2.76 -4.30
C GLY A 20 -9.89 1.68 -3.22
N LEU A 21 -8.75 1.66 -2.52
CA LEU A 21 -8.55 0.80 -1.34
C LEU A 21 -9.61 1.08 -0.26
N THR A 22 -9.82 2.35 0.06
CA THR A 22 -10.77 2.79 1.09
C THR A 22 -12.20 2.40 0.73
N ALA A 23 -12.59 2.51 -0.55
CA ALA A 23 -13.89 2.05 -1.04
C ALA A 23 -14.06 0.52 -0.91
N ALA A 24 -13.03 -0.27 -1.20
CA ALA A 24 -13.06 -1.72 -1.03
C ALA A 24 -13.19 -2.14 0.45
N LEU A 25 -12.47 -1.46 1.35
CA LEU A 25 -12.59 -1.68 2.80
C LEU A 25 -13.98 -1.30 3.31
N ALA A 26 -14.53 -0.17 2.85
CA ALA A 26 -15.88 0.26 3.20
C ALA A 26 -16.93 -0.74 2.69
N ALA A 27 -16.80 -1.24 1.46
CA ALA A 27 -17.70 -2.25 0.90
C ALA A 27 -17.70 -3.54 1.73
N LEU A 28 -16.52 -4.04 2.11
CA LEU A 28 -16.40 -5.20 2.99
C LEU A 28 -17.06 -4.94 4.36
N THR A 29 -16.84 -3.76 4.93
CA THR A 29 -17.46 -3.37 6.21
C THR A 29 -18.98 -3.36 6.13
N LEU A 30 -19.56 -2.85 5.05
CA LEU A 30 -21.00 -2.88 4.81
C LEU A 30 -21.53 -4.32 4.66
N LEU A 31 -20.84 -5.15 3.88
CA LEU A 31 -21.20 -6.56 3.72
C LEU A 31 -21.20 -7.30 5.06
N VAL A 32 -20.13 -7.18 5.84
CA VAL A 32 -20.01 -7.86 7.13
C VAL A 32 -21.05 -7.37 8.13
N ARG A 33 -21.27 -6.05 8.23
CA ARG A 33 -22.28 -5.47 9.15
C ARG A 33 -23.71 -5.87 8.81
N SER A 34 -24.00 -6.12 7.53
CA SER A 34 -25.32 -6.59 7.09
C SER A 34 -25.63 -8.04 7.51
N GLY A 35 -24.61 -8.84 7.87
CA GLY A 35 -24.75 -10.27 8.13
C GLY A 35 -24.97 -11.14 6.87
N ALA A 36 -25.10 -10.54 5.69
CA ALA A 36 -25.36 -11.25 4.44
C ALA A 36 -24.36 -12.36 4.07
N PRO A 37 -23.04 -12.23 4.35
CA PRO A 37 -22.06 -13.26 3.97
C PRO A 37 -22.31 -14.66 4.53
N THR A 38 -23.12 -14.78 5.58
CA THR A 38 -23.52 -16.08 6.16
C THR A 38 -24.31 -16.97 5.21
N ASN A 39 -24.92 -16.41 4.16
CA ASN A 39 -25.78 -17.13 3.21
C ASN A 39 -25.17 -17.26 1.81
N TYR A 40 -23.89 -16.89 1.63
CA TYR A 40 -23.26 -16.88 0.32
C TYR A 40 -22.95 -18.30 -0.16
N THR A 41 -23.21 -18.53 -1.45
CA THR A 41 -22.85 -19.79 -2.13
C THR A 41 -21.47 -19.72 -2.77
N ARG A 42 -20.89 -18.52 -2.86
CA ARG A 42 -19.52 -18.26 -3.34
C ARG A 42 -18.72 -17.53 -2.27
N GLN A 43 -17.44 -17.84 -2.19
CA GLN A 43 -16.54 -17.17 -1.26
C GLN A 43 -16.03 -15.87 -1.87
N LEU A 44 -16.10 -14.79 -1.10
CA LEU A 44 -15.44 -13.52 -1.45
C LEU A 44 -14.06 -13.47 -0.80
N ALA A 45 -13.03 -13.22 -1.60
CA ALA A 45 -11.68 -12.95 -1.13
C ALA A 45 -11.31 -11.49 -1.41
N PHE A 46 -10.96 -10.74 -0.35
CA PHE A 46 -10.51 -9.35 -0.47
C PHE A 46 -8.98 -9.32 -0.39
N VAL A 47 -8.36 -8.58 -1.30
CA VAL A 47 -6.91 -8.43 -1.37
C VAL A 47 -6.52 -6.97 -1.56
N ALA A 48 -5.52 -6.52 -0.81
CA ALA A 48 -4.88 -5.23 -1.01
C ALA A 48 -3.46 -5.46 -1.54
N LEU A 49 -3.26 -5.14 -2.82
CA LEU A 49 -2.00 -5.40 -3.53
C LEU A 49 -1.09 -4.16 -3.46
N GLN A 50 0.14 -4.37 -3.01
CA GLN A 50 1.21 -3.37 -2.93
C GLN A 50 2.29 -3.64 -3.96
N GLY A 51 2.87 -2.59 -4.53
CA GLY A 51 3.95 -2.67 -5.51
C GLY A 51 3.42 -2.86 -6.93
N GLU A 52 2.16 -2.53 -7.21
CA GLU A 52 1.62 -2.65 -8.56
C GLU A 52 2.27 -1.64 -9.52
N GLY A 53 2.67 -0.45 -9.02
CA GLY A 53 3.41 0.54 -9.79
C GLY A 53 4.85 0.15 -10.13
N PHE A 54 5.34 -0.98 -9.59
CA PHE A 54 6.70 -1.47 -9.74
C PHE A 54 6.69 -2.83 -10.46
N ASP A 55 6.15 -2.81 -11.69
CA ASP A 55 5.97 -3.98 -12.56
C ASP A 55 5.10 -5.10 -11.96
N TYR A 56 4.00 -4.74 -11.28
CA TYR A 56 3.02 -5.69 -10.77
C TYR A 56 3.59 -6.68 -9.74
N MET A 57 4.61 -6.28 -8.97
CA MET A 57 5.31 -7.21 -8.08
C MET A 57 4.39 -7.86 -7.03
N GLY A 58 3.34 -7.15 -6.57
CA GLY A 58 2.38 -7.68 -5.61
C GLY A 58 1.50 -8.79 -6.19
N SER A 59 0.79 -8.50 -7.28
CA SER A 59 -0.08 -9.45 -7.95
C SER A 59 0.70 -10.63 -8.51
N LYS A 60 1.87 -10.40 -9.13
CA LYS A 60 2.75 -11.48 -9.57
C LYS A 60 3.20 -12.37 -8.42
N ARG A 61 3.63 -11.78 -7.29
CA ARG A 61 4.09 -12.56 -6.14
C ARG A 61 2.97 -13.38 -5.54
N LEU A 62 1.78 -12.80 -5.37
CA LEU A 62 0.60 -13.54 -4.92
C LEU A 62 0.31 -14.75 -5.81
N LEU A 63 0.25 -14.56 -7.14
CA LEU A 63 -0.03 -15.64 -8.09
C LEU A 63 1.07 -16.71 -8.10
N TYR A 64 2.32 -16.30 -7.95
CA TYR A 64 3.44 -17.24 -7.81
C TYR A 64 3.30 -18.07 -6.53
N GLU A 65 3.00 -17.44 -5.38
CA GLU A 65 2.78 -18.14 -4.10
C GLU A 65 1.59 -19.12 -4.17
N MET A 66 0.52 -18.79 -4.91
CA MET A 66 -0.57 -19.72 -5.20
C MET A 66 -0.09 -20.94 -5.99
N SER A 67 0.77 -20.74 -6.99
CA SER A 67 1.36 -21.84 -7.78
C SER A 67 2.31 -22.74 -6.97
N LEU A 68 2.88 -22.20 -5.89
CA LEU A 68 3.69 -22.94 -4.95
C LEU A 68 2.84 -23.67 -3.90
N ASN A 69 1.56 -23.32 -3.76
CA ASN A 69 0.71 -23.68 -2.63
C ASN A 69 1.43 -23.39 -1.29
N SER A 70 2.02 -22.19 -1.19
CA SER A 70 2.83 -21.84 -0.03
C SER A 70 1.98 -21.52 1.20
N SER A 71 2.63 -21.43 2.35
CA SER A 71 1.98 -21.03 3.60
C SER A 71 1.35 -19.63 3.53
N TYR A 72 1.84 -18.74 2.66
CA TYR A 72 1.36 -17.36 2.54
C TYR A 72 -0.08 -17.25 2.02
N VAL A 73 -0.52 -18.20 1.18
CA VAL A 73 -1.85 -18.18 0.56
C VAL A 73 -2.87 -19.08 1.28
N GLN A 74 -2.43 -19.93 2.21
CA GLN A 74 -3.25 -20.83 3.04
C GLN A 74 -4.37 -21.56 2.27
N GLY A 75 -4.06 -22.09 1.09
CA GLY A 75 -5.00 -22.86 0.28
C GLY A 75 -5.85 -22.03 -0.69
N LEU A 76 -5.66 -20.70 -0.77
CA LEU A 76 -6.15 -19.92 -1.90
C LEU A 76 -5.39 -20.35 -3.16
N ARG A 77 -6.14 -20.81 -4.17
CA ARG A 77 -5.60 -21.39 -5.40
C ARG A 77 -6.15 -20.65 -6.61
N MET A 78 -5.35 -20.57 -7.66
CA MET A 78 -5.76 -19.91 -8.89
C MET A 78 -6.97 -20.62 -9.53
N GLU A 79 -7.06 -21.95 -9.39
CA GLU A 79 -8.17 -22.74 -9.95
C GLU A 79 -9.53 -22.47 -9.26
N SER A 80 -9.52 -21.93 -8.03
CA SER A 80 -10.74 -21.57 -7.30
C SER A 80 -11.25 -20.17 -7.61
N ILE A 81 -10.53 -19.39 -8.42
CA ILE A 81 -10.88 -18.02 -8.78
C ILE A 81 -11.56 -18.05 -10.15
N ASP A 82 -12.82 -17.66 -10.20
CA ASP A 82 -13.62 -17.55 -11.42
C ASP A 82 -13.90 -16.11 -11.82
N GLN A 83 -13.92 -15.19 -10.86
CA GLN A 83 -14.17 -13.76 -11.06
C GLN A 83 -13.16 -12.90 -10.32
N VAL A 84 -12.74 -11.79 -10.94
CA VAL A 84 -11.89 -10.76 -10.33
C VAL A 84 -12.49 -9.39 -10.57
N VAL A 85 -12.74 -8.66 -9.49
CA VAL A 85 -13.17 -7.26 -9.52
C VAL A 85 -12.09 -6.41 -8.86
N GLU A 86 -11.50 -5.50 -9.64
CA GLU A 86 -10.48 -4.56 -9.17
C GLU A 86 -11.08 -3.15 -9.06
N VAL A 87 -10.68 -2.43 -8.02
CA VAL A 87 -11.02 -1.01 -7.84
C VAL A 87 -9.77 -0.19 -8.14
N GLY A 88 -9.81 0.55 -9.24
CA GLY A 88 -8.74 1.45 -9.64
C GLY A 88 -8.90 2.87 -9.06
N PRO A 89 -8.39 3.90 -9.76
CA PRO A 89 -8.63 5.29 -9.42
C PRO A 89 -10.13 5.59 -9.40
N ILE A 90 -10.63 6.05 -8.25
CA ILE A 90 -12.05 6.45 -8.10
C ILE A 90 -12.21 7.83 -7.45
N GLY A 91 -11.13 8.46 -6.99
CA GLY A 91 -11.19 9.71 -6.21
C GLY A 91 -11.77 10.90 -6.95
N ALA A 92 -11.79 10.89 -8.29
CA ALA A 92 -12.38 11.96 -9.11
C ALA A 92 -13.75 11.56 -9.73
N ALA A 93 -14.43 10.56 -9.17
CA ALA A 93 -15.72 10.10 -9.69
C ALA A 93 -16.86 11.10 -9.43
N TRP A 94 -16.85 11.79 -8.28
CA TRP A 94 -17.93 12.66 -7.84
C TRP A 94 -18.03 13.94 -8.69
N ASN A 95 -19.23 14.19 -9.24
CA ASN A 95 -19.59 15.45 -9.88
C ASN A 95 -20.59 16.21 -9.01
N ALA A 96 -20.16 17.34 -8.46
CA ALA A 96 -21.02 18.20 -7.63
C ALA A 96 -22.20 18.80 -8.41
N GLY A 97 -22.06 19.02 -9.73
CA GLY A 97 -23.13 19.55 -10.57
C GLY A 97 -24.26 18.56 -10.78
N ASP A 98 -23.93 17.27 -10.91
CA ASP A 98 -24.91 16.19 -11.12
C ASP A 98 -25.31 15.50 -9.81
N ASN A 99 -24.70 15.89 -8.69
CA ASN A 99 -24.87 15.28 -7.36
C ASN A 99 -24.74 13.74 -7.41
N SER A 100 -23.78 13.26 -8.21
CA SER A 100 -23.56 11.83 -8.45
C SER A 100 -22.12 11.50 -8.81
N SER A 101 -21.70 10.27 -8.48
CA SER A 101 -20.43 9.68 -8.91
C SER A 101 -20.60 8.98 -10.25
N THR A 102 -19.66 9.16 -11.18
CA THR A 102 -19.63 8.37 -12.44
C THR A 102 -18.42 7.44 -12.46
N PHE A 103 -18.70 6.15 -12.63
CA PHE A 103 -17.72 5.09 -12.75
C PHE A 103 -17.77 4.40 -14.10
N TYR A 104 -16.61 3.93 -14.55
CA TYR A 104 -16.43 3.20 -15.80
C TYR A 104 -15.88 1.79 -15.53
N LEU A 105 -16.48 0.83 -16.23
CA LEU A 105 -16.17 -0.58 -16.15
C LEU A 105 -15.26 -0.97 -17.31
N HIS A 106 -14.00 -1.28 -17.00
CA HIS A 106 -13.02 -1.76 -17.97
C HIS A 106 -12.94 -3.28 -17.92
N SER A 107 -12.93 -3.92 -19.08
CA SER A 107 -12.87 -5.39 -19.20
C SER A 107 -12.03 -5.80 -20.41
N GLN A 108 -11.36 -6.94 -20.33
CA GLN A 108 -10.63 -7.49 -21.47
C GLN A 108 -11.57 -8.37 -22.30
N ARG A 109 -11.92 -7.92 -23.52
CA ARG A 109 -12.81 -8.67 -24.44
C ARG A 109 -12.12 -9.20 -25.69
N ASN A 110 -10.92 -8.69 -26.01
CA ASN A 110 -10.20 -8.98 -27.25
C ASN A 110 -8.93 -9.80 -27.02
N PRO A 111 -8.65 -10.83 -27.84
CA PRO A 111 -9.50 -11.37 -28.90
C PRO A 111 -10.75 -12.08 -28.35
N PRO A 112 -11.87 -12.11 -29.12
CA PRO A 112 -13.10 -12.79 -28.73
C PRO A 112 -12.86 -14.26 -28.36
N GLY A 113 -13.51 -14.73 -27.30
CA GLY A 113 -13.43 -16.12 -26.82
C GLY A 113 -12.15 -16.50 -26.08
N LYS A 114 -11.16 -15.59 -25.96
CA LYS A 114 -9.97 -15.82 -25.13
C LYS A 114 -10.22 -15.60 -23.65
N TYR A 115 -11.09 -14.64 -23.31
CA TYR A 115 -11.32 -14.20 -21.94
C TYR A 115 -12.68 -14.65 -21.42
N GLY A 116 -12.82 -14.74 -20.09
CA GLY A 116 -14.08 -15.08 -19.43
C GLY A 116 -15.21 -14.10 -19.74
N ASP A 117 -16.45 -14.57 -19.67
CA ASP A 117 -17.64 -13.75 -19.93
C ASP A 117 -17.87 -12.73 -18.80
N VAL A 118 -17.78 -11.45 -19.15
CA VAL A 118 -17.88 -10.34 -18.20
C VAL A 118 -19.29 -9.78 -18.08
N ASP A 119 -20.26 -10.24 -18.87
CA ASP A 119 -21.58 -9.62 -18.94
C ASP A 119 -22.32 -9.73 -17.59
N ALA A 120 -22.20 -10.86 -16.89
CA ALA A 120 -22.74 -11.00 -15.53
C ALA A 120 -22.14 -10.00 -14.52
N LEU A 121 -20.84 -9.67 -14.62
CA LEU A 121 -20.20 -8.67 -13.77
C LEU A 121 -20.68 -7.26 -14.12
N VAL A 122 -20.81 -6.96 -15.42
CA VAL A 122 -21.29 -5.65 -15.91
C VAL A 122 -22.74 -5.42 -15.49
N ASP A 123 -23.59 -6.42 -15.63
CA ASP A 123 -25.01 -6.34 -15.27
C ASP A 123 -25.17 -6.20 -13.75
N ALA A 124 -24.43 -6.98 -12.96
CA ALA A 124 -24.43 -6.85 -11.50
C ALA A 124 -23.97 -5.45 -11.04
N ALA A 125 -22.94 -4.88 -11.68
CA ALA A 125 -22.44 -3.55 -11.35
C ALA A 125 -23.44 -2.43 -11.71
N LYS A 126 -24.12 -2.55 -12.86
CA LYS A 126 -25.16 -1.59 -13.28
C LYS A 126 -26.38 -1.65 -12.37
N GLN A 127 -26.88 -2.86 -12.09
CA GLN A 127 -28.01 -3.08 -11.17
C GLN A 127 -27.68 -2.59 -9.76
N ALA A 128 -26.45 -2.81 -9.28
CA ALA A 128 -26.01 -2.32 -7.97
C ALA A 128 -26.07 -0.79 -7.83
N ALA A 129 -25.92 -0.06 -8.94
CA ALA A 129 -26.00 1.39 -8.99
C ALA A 129 -27.43 1.92 -9.07
N ASP A 130 -28.41 1.09 -9.42
CA ASP A 130 -29.81 1.53 -9.53
C ASP A 130 -30.34 2.07 -8.20
N GLY A 131 -30.96 3.25 -8.28
CA GLY A 131 -31.48 3.97 -7.10
C GLY A 131 -30.40 4.51 -6.15
N THR A 132 -29.13 4.57 -6.58
CA THR A 132 -28.05 5.23 -5.84
C THR A 132 -27.67 6.58 -6.47
N GLN A 133 -26.74 7.29 -5.85
CA GLN A 133 -26.09 8.48 -6.44
C GLN A 133 -24.89 8.08 -7.34
N ALA A 134 -24.79 6.81 -7.76
CA ALA A 134 -23.76 6.34 -8.68
C ALA A 134 -24.32 6.11 -10.08
N ARG A 135 -23.53 6.44 -11.10
CA ARG A 135 -23.72 6.06 -12.49
C ARG A 135 -22.60 5.11 -12.88
N VAL A 136 -22.95 3.92 -13.35
CA VAL A 136 -21.99 2.90 -13.78
C VAL A 136 -22.12 2.67 -15.29
N LEU A 137 -21.03 2.96 -16.01
CA LEU A 137 -20.97 2.90 -17.47
C LEU A 137 -19.95 1.86 -17.90
N THR A 138 -20.15 1.25 -19.07
CA THR A 138 -19.10 0.43 -19.69
C THR A 138 -18.08 1.36 -20.35
N ALA A 139 -16.79 1.11 -20.15
CA ALA A 139 -15.73 1.88 -20.80
C ALA A 139 -15.79 1.72 -22.32
N SER A 140 -15.28 2.73 -23.02
CA SER A 140 -15.30 2.83 -24.47
C SER A 140 -14.64 1.62 -25.13
N PRO A 141 -15.28 0.99 -26.14
CA PRO A 141 -14.66 -0.11 -26.88
C PRO A 141 -13.45 0.35 -27.73
N ALA A 142 -13.23 1.66 -27.88
CA ALA A 142 -12.06 2.22 -28.54
C ALA A 142 -10.80 2.17 -27.66
N ASN A 143 -10.93 1.90 -26.35
CA ASN A 143 -9.79 1.73 -25.46
C ASN A 143 -8.95 0.51 -25.88
N PRO A 144 -7.61 0.55 -25.69
CA PRO A 144 -6.71 -0.53 -26.12
C PRO A 144 -6.87 -1.85 -25.33
N GLY A 145 -7.74 -1.88 -24.33
CA GLY A 145 -7.98 -3.01 -23.43
C GLY A 145 -8.14 -2.52 -22.00
N LEU A 146 -7.65 -3.31 -21.04
CA LEU A 146 -7.58 -2.90 -19.64
C LEU A 146 -6.59 -1.73 -19.44
N PRO A 147 -6.92 -0.76 -18.56
CA PRO A 147 -5.90 0.13 -18.02
C PRO A 147 -4.84 -0.69 -17.26
N PRO A 148 -3.64 -0.13 -16.98
CA PRO A 148 -2.65 -0.78 -16.12
C PRO A 148 -3.28 -1.15 -14.78
N SER A 149 -3.40 -2.45 -14.50
CA SER A 149 -4.14 -2.95 -13.36
C SER A 149 -3.70 -4.37 -12.99
N SER A 150 -3.91 -4.75 -11.73
CA SER A 150 -3.58 -6.06 -11.18
C SER A 150 -4.31 -7.19 -11.92
N LEU A 151 -5.52 -6.94 -12.42
CA LEU A 151 -6.31 -7.87 -13.22
C LEU A 151 -5.53 -8.39 -14.44
N ALA A 152 -4.65 -7.57 -15.04
CA ALA A 152 -3.81 -8.00 -16.14
C ALA A 152 -2.91 -9.19 -15.74
N SER A 153 -2.43 -9.24 -14.49
CA SER A 153 -1.66 -10.36 -13.96
C SER A 153 -2.49 -11.63 -13.82
N PHE A 154 -3.72 -11.51 -13.31
CA PHE A 154 -4.64 -12.64 -13.18
C PHE A 154 -5.02 -13.23 -14.54
N LEU A 155 -5.38 -12.39 -15.50
CA LEU A 155 -5.76 -12.81 -16.86
C LEU A 155 -4.59 -13.40 -17.65
N ARG A 156 -3.35 -13.09 -17.29
CA ARG A 156 -2.17 -13.73 -17.88
C ARG A 156 -2.02 -15.17 -17.41
N VAL A 157 -2.31 -15.44 -16.13
CA VAL A 157 -2.21 -16.79 -15.55
C VAL A 157 -3.43 -17.63 -15.92
N ASN A 158 -4.63 -17.07 -15.83
CA ASN A 158 -5.87 -17.72 -16.21
C ASN A 158 -6.75 -16.74 -17.02
N PRO A 159 -6.70 -16.79 -18.36
CA PRO A 159 -7.49 -15.88 -19.19
C PRO A 159 -8.99 -16.16 -19.10
N SER A 160 -9.41 -17.38 -18.71
CA SER A 160 -10.82 -17.77 -18.62
C SER A 160 -11.60 -17.09 -17.48
N ILE A 161 -10.91 -16.36 -16.59
CA ILE A 161 -11.55 -15.59 -15.52
C ILE A 161 -12.33 -14.42 -16.10
N SER A 162 -13.51 -14.17 -15.55
CA SER A 162 -14.27 -12.94 -15.82
C SER A 162 -13.70 -11.81 -14.96
N GLY A 163 -13.24 -10.75 -15.61
CA GLY A 163 -12.51 -9.66 -14.96
C GLY A 163 -13.09 -8.28 -15.22
N LEU A 164 -13.17 -7.45 -14.19
CA LEU A 164 -13.64 -6.06 -14.29
C LEU A 164 -12.75 -5.11 -13.47
N VAL A 165 -12.45 -3.94 -14.01
CA VAL A 165 -11.83 -2.82 -13.27
C VAL A 165 -12.81 -1.66 -13.20
N LEU A 166 -13.18 -1.25 -11.99
CA LEU A 166 -13.99 -0.08 -11.72
C LEU A 166 -13.09 1.15 -11.55
N THR A 167 -13.33 2.21 -12.33
CA THR A 167 -12.53 3.45 -12.29
C THR A 167 -13.40 4.70 -12.43
N ASP A 168 -12.84 5.89 -12.21
CA ASP A 168 -13.50 7.18 -12.43
C ASP A 168 -13.36 7.72 -13.86
N PHE A 169 -12.68 7.01 -14.77
CA PHE A 169 -12.37 7.51 -16.11
C PHE A 169 -12.73 6.52 -17.23
N ASP A 170 -13.09 7.08 -18.39
CA ASP A 170 -13.35 6.29 -19.60
C ASP A 170 -12.06 5.99 -20.37
N THR A 171 -11.39 7.02 -20.89
CA THR A 171 -10.22 6.87 -21.77
C THR A 171 -8.92 7.31 -21.11
N SER A 172 -8.98 8.28 -20.21
CA SER A 172 -7.82 8.91 -19.58
C SER A 172 -8.16 9.38 -18.18
N PHE A 173 -7.21 9.27 -17.24
CA PHE A 173 -7.39 9.72 -15.86
C PHE A 173 -7.98 11.14 -15.79
N LYS A 174 -8.97 11.33 -14.91
CA LYS A 174 -9.57 12.65 -14.68
C LYS A 174 -8.63 13.58 -13.90
N GLY A 175 -7.92 13.03 -12.92
CA GLY A 175 -6.97 13.78 -12.09
C GLY A 175 -5.65 14.00 -12.81
N PRO A 176 -5.06 15.22 -12.75
CA PRO A 176 -3.77 15.51 -13.39
C PRO A 176 -2.56 15.01 -12.59
N TYR A 177 -2.77 14.46 -11.38
CA TYR A 177 -1.71 14.19 -10.40
C TYR A 177 -1.36 12.71 -10.25
N TYR A 178 -1.56 11.90 -11.31
CA TYR A 178 -1.16 10.49 -11.27
C TYR A 178 0.32 10.33 -10.92
N GLN A 179 0.61 9.54 -9.87
CA GLN A 179 1.96 9.31 -9.35
C GLN A 179 2.71 10.63 -9.05
N SER A 180 2.06 11.54 -8.34
CA SER A 180 2.59 12.87 -8.00
C SER A 180 2.37 13.20 -6.53
N GLU A 181 3.23 14.09 -6.00
CA GLU A 181 3.08 14.67 -4.66
C GLU A 181 1.78 15.47 -4.50
N TYR A 182 1.23 15.98 -5.61
CA TYR A 182 -0.01 16.75 -5.62
C TYR A 182 -1.27 15.88 -5.59
N ASP A 183 -1.15 14.55 -5.60
CA ASP A 183 -2.27 13.65 -5.29
C ASP A 183 -2.43 13.47 -3.78
N ASP A 184 -2.57 14.60 -3.08
CA ASP A 184 -2.59 14.73 -1.62
C ASP A 184 -4.00 14.73 -1.02
N GLY A 185 -5.03 14.91 -1.84
CA GLY A 185 -6.42 14.94 -1.43
C GLY A 185 -6.88 16.23 -0.72
N LEU A 186 -6.00 17.20 -0.47
CA LEU A 186 -6.28 18.36 0.40
C LEU A 186 -7.46 19.22 -0.09
N ASN A 187 -7.58 19.39 -1.41
CA ASN A 187 -8.62 20.23 -2.03
C ASN A 187 -9.86 19.44 -2.50
N ALA A 188 -9.84 18.11 -2.37
CA ALA A 188 -10.88 17.23 -2.91
C ALA A 188 -11.43 16.23 -1.88
N PHE A 189 -11.09 16.39 -0.60
CA PHE A 189 -11.40 15.39 0.43
C PHE A 189 -12.89 15.03 0.49
N GLN A 190 -13.79 16.02 0.53
CA GLN A 190 -15.22 15.73 0.62
C GLN A 190 -15.76 15.07 -0.65
N GLN A 191 -15.28 15.51 -1.83
CA GLN A 191 -15.66 14.90 -3.10
C GLN A 191 -15.19 13.44 -3.19
N MET A 192 -13.98 13.15 -2.67
CA MET A 192 -13.49 11.78 -2.55
C MET A 192 -14.32 10.95 -1.58
N VAL A 193 -14.76 11.50 -0.44
CA VAL A 193 -15.64 10.78 0.48
C VAL A 193 -16.97 10.39 -0.19
N GLU A 194 -17.58 11.29 -0.98
CA GLU A 194 -18.79 10.96 -1.73
C GLU A 194 -18.53 9.86 -2.78
N ALA A 195 -17.42 9.97 -3.53
CA ALA A 195 -17.00 8.95 -4.49
C ALA A 195 -16.75 7.58 -3.83
N ILE A 196 -16.08 7.56 -2.68
CA ILE A 196 -15.82 6.35 -1.88
C ILE A 196 -17.14 5.76 -1.37
N THR A 197 -18.07 6.60 -0.91
CA THR A 197 -19.39 6.17 -0.43
C THR A 197 -20.17 5.46 -1.53
N ASP A 198 -20.25 6.10 -2.70
CA ASP A 198 -20.99 5.58 -3.85
C ASP A 198 -20.33 4.30 -4.40
N ALA A 199 -19.00 4.28 -4.51
CA ALA A 199 -18.26 3.09 -4.91
C ALA A 199 -18.45 1.94 -3.92
N ALA A 200 -18.41 2.20 -2.61
CA ALA A 200 -18.60 1.18 -1.58
C ALA A 200 -20.00 0.56 -1.62
N LEU A 201 -21.03 1.37 -1.87
CA LEU A 201 -22.41 0.90 -2.05
C LEU A 201 -22.55 0.01 -3.28
N VAL A 202 -22.03 0.47 -4.43
CA VAL A 202 -22.05 -0.30 -5.69
C VAL A 202 -21.30 -1.62 -5.50
N LEU A 203 -20.09 -1.59 -4.96
CA LEU A 203 -19.27 -2.78 -4.72
C LEU A 203 -19.95 -3.76 -3.76
N ALA A 204 -20.49 -3.29 -2.64
CA ALA A 204 -21.16 -4.16 -1.67
C ALA A 204 -22.38 -4.86 -2.29
N ARG A 205 -23.24 -4.11 -3.00
CA ARG A 205 -24.42 -4.68 -3.68
C ARG A 205 -24.05 -5.63 -4.81
N MET A 206 -23.07 -5.25 -5.64
CA MET A 206 -22.57 -6.07 -6.74
C MET A 206 -21.98 -7.39 -6.22
N LEU A 207 -21.11 -7.34 -5.22
CA LEU A 207 -20.49 -8.54 -4.67
C LEU A 207 -21.51 -9.43 -3.95
N HIS A 208 -22.52 -8.83 -3.31
CA HIS A 208 -23.64 -9.57 -2.72
C HIS A 208 -24.43 -10.34 -3.78
N SER A 209 -24.85 -9.68 -4.86
CA SER A 209 -25.66 -10.32 -5.90
C SER A 209 -24.91 -11.44 -6.62
N LEU A 210 -23.59 -11.29 -6.80
CA LEU A 210 -22.73 -12.31 -7.39
C LEU A 210 -22.50 -13.51 -6.46
N ALA A 211 -22.51 -13.31 -5.14
CA ALA A 211 -22.23 -14.36 -4.16
C ALA A 211 -23.47 -15.12 -3.67
N MET A 212 -24.66 -14.53 -3.81
CA MET A 212 -25.94 -15.13 -3.41
C MET A 212 -26.49 -16.11 -4.46
N PRO A 213 -27.36 -17.06 -4.07
CA PRO A 213 -28.14 -17.84 -5.03
C PRO A 213 -28.97 -16.94 -5.95
N SER A 214 -29.15 -17.36 -7.21
CA SER A 214 -30.01 -16.65 -8.16
C SER A 214 -31.43 -16.45 -7.62
N GLY A 215 -31.98 -15.25 -7.77
CA GLY A 215 -33.32 -14.88 -7.28
C GLY A 215 -33.37 -14.45 -5.80
N SER A 216 -32.21 -14.31 -5.15
CA SER A 216 -32.12 -13.70 -3.81
C SER A 216 -32.45 -12.21 -3.84
N SER A 217 -32.91 -11.67 -2.71
CA SER A 217 -33.20 -10.25 -2.55
C SER A 217 -31.94 -9.39 -2.61
N ASP A 218 -32.07 -8.17 -3.14
CA ASP A 218 -30.99 -7.18 -3.13
C ASP A 218 -30.54 -6.81 -1.72
N LEU A 219 -29.26 -6.41 -1.60
CA LEU A 219 -28.71 -5.91 -0.34
C LEU A 219 -29.21 -4.50 -0.06
N ALA A 220 -30.13 -4.38 0.90
CA ALA A 220 -30.58 -3.10 1.41
C ALA A 220 -29.47 -2.43 2.24
N LEU A 221 -28.88 -1.37 1.70
CA LEU A 221 -27.87 -0.54 2.37
C LEU A 221 -28.35 0.90 2.50
N ASN A 222 -28.09 1.50 3.66
CA ASN A 222 -28.37 2.90 3.94
C ASN A 222 -27.17 3.76 3.51
N ARG A 223 -27.38 4.73 2.60
CA ARG A 223 -26.32 5.63 2.14
C ARG A 223 -25.70 6.44 3.27
N THR A 224 -26.49 6.88 4.25
CA THR A 224 -25.97 7.64 5.40
C THR A 224 -25.02 6.80 6.25
N GLU A 225 -25.30 5.51 6.43
CA GLU A 225 -24.40 4.59 7.13
C GLU A 225 -23.15 4.30 6.31
N ALA A 226 -23.30 4.12 4.99
CA ALA A 226 -22.18 3.97 4.07
C ALA A 226 -21.27 5.21 4.07
N ALA A 227 -21.86 6.41 4.09
CA ALA A 227 -21.12 7.67 4.18
C ALA A 227 -20.36 7.78 5.51
N ALA A 228 -20.97 7.35 6.63
CA ALA A 228 -20.27 7.34 7.92
C ALA A 228 -19.07 6.37 7.92
N VAL A 229 -19.21 5.18 7.32
CA VAL A 229 -18.10 4.22 7.16
C VAL A 229 -17.01 4.77 6.25
N ALA A 230 -17.39 5.35 5.11
CA ALA A 230 -16.47 5.96 4.16
C ALA A 230 -15.72 7.12 4.79
N GLN A 231 -16.41 8.03 5.48
CA GLN A 231 -15.82 9.18 6.18
C GLN A 231 -14.83 8.76 7.26
N ALA A 232 -15.18 7.77 8.07
CA ALA A 232 -14.32 7.20 9.10
C ALA A 232 -13.01 6.69 8.49
N LEU A 233 -13.10 5.79 7.49
CA LEU A 233 -11.93 5.22 6.84
C LEU A 233 -11.13 6.26 6.04
N ALA A 234 -11.80 7.18 5.35
CA ALA A 234 -11.16 8.27 4.61
C ALA A 234 -10.38 9.20 5.54
N SER A 235 -10.91 9.49 6.74
CA SER A 235 -10.18 10.30 7.74
C SER A 235 -8.89 9.64 8.21
N CYS A 236 -8.81 8.31 8.19
CA CYS A 236 -7.60 7.57 8.50
C CYS A 236 -6.59 7.55 7.34
N THR A 237 -7.13 7.45 6.13
CA THR A 237 -6.35 7.01 4.96
C THR A 237 -5.97 8.15 4.03
N LEU A 238 -6.73 9.24 4.00
CA LEU A 238 -6.60 10.34 3.03
C LEU A 238 -6.21 11.68 3.65
N THR A 239 -6.16 11.81 4.98
CA THR A 239 -5.79 13.08 5.61
C THR A 239 -4.44 12.98 6.32
N ASP A 240 -3.74 14.11 6.38
CA ASP A 240 -2.48 14.20 7.13
C ASP A 240 -2.70 14.23 8.64
N SER A 241 -3.85 14.75 9.06
CA SER A 241 -4.33 14.78 10.43
C SER A 241 -5.83 14.46 10.45
N PRO A 242 -6.30 13.48 11.25
CA PRO A 242 -5.51 12.70 12.19
C PRO A 242 -4.64 11.61 11.54
N GLY A 243 -4.81 11.31 10.24
CA GLY A 243 -4.13 10.18 9.60
C GLY A 243 -4.39 8.88 10.35
N LEU A 244 -3.39 8.01 10.48
CA LEU A 244 -3.53 6.75 11.22
C LEU A 244 -3.70 6.92 12.74
N ASN A 245 -3.68 8.14 13.29
CA ASN A 245 -4.18 8.40 14.65
C ASN A 245 -5.71 8.47 14.74
N CYS A 246 -6.44 8.29 13.64
CA CYS A 246 -7.89 8.20 13.65
C CYS A 246 -8.40 7.09 14.62
N PRO A 247 -9.67 7.14 15.06
CA PRO A 247 -10.24 6.13 15.95
C PRO A 247 -10.13 4.69 15.44
N GLU A 248 -10.30 4.46 14.14
CA GLU A 248 -10.31 3.13 13.54
C GLU A 248 -8.92 2.49 13.53
N ALA A 249 -7.87 3.27 13.25
CA ALA A 249 -6.50 2.78 13.19
C ALA A 249 -5.85 2.73 14.58
N SER A 250 -6.07 3.73 15.43
CA SER A 250 -5.54 3.76 16.81
C SER A 250 -6.08 2.64 17.70
N ALA A 251 -7.23 2.05 17.35
CA ALA A 251 -7.76 0.85 17.99
C ALA A 251 -7.02 -0.44 17.60
N LEU A 252 -6.24 -0.42 16.52
CA LEU A 252 -5.69 -1.62 15.88
C LEU A 252 -4.16 -1.63 15.77
N ILE A 253 -3.53 -0.46 15.68
CA ILE A 253 -2.09 -0.32 15.50
C ILE A 253 -1.53 0.83 16.35
N ASN A 254 -0.22 0.83 16.56
CA ASN A 254 0.50 2.02 16.99
C ASN A 254 1.09 2.68 15.74
N PRO A 255 0.60 3.84 15.29
CA PRO A 255 1.08 4.46 14.06
C PRO A 255 2.53 4.91 14.22
N GLU A 256 3.37 4.59 13.24
CA GLU A 256 4.66 5.27 13.08
C GLU A 256 4.41 6.76 12.88
N THR A 257 5.05 7.56 13.73
CA THR A 257 4.98 9.01 13.69
C THR A 257 6.24 9.54 13.03
N ARG A 258 6.09 10.22 11.89
CA ARG A 258 7.19 10.95 11.27
C ARG A 258 7.33 12.31 11.96
N MET A 259 8.56 12.70 12.26
CA MET A 259 8.90 14.05 12.68
C MET A 259 9.54 14.78 11.50
N TYR A 260 9.02 15.95 11.16
CA TYR A 260 9.59 16.82 10.15
C TYR A 260 10.63 17.77 10.77
N GLU A 261 11.49 18.36 9.94
CA GLU A 261 12.56 19.26 10.40
C GLU A 261 12.02 20.51 11.13
N ASP A 262 10.77 20.91 10.85
CA ASP A 262 10.09 22.02 11.53
C ASP A 262 9.51 21.64 12.90
N GLY A 263 9.69 20.39 13.35
CA GLY A 263 9.19 19.86 14.60
C GLY A 263 7.73 19.39 14.55
N THR A 264 7.06 19.51 13.40
CA THR A 264 5.72 18.95 13.21
C THR A 264 5.79 17.43 13.11
N THR A 265 4.69 16.77 13.44
CA THR A 265 4.57 15.32 13.34
C THR A 265 3.38 14.93 12.48
N SER A 266 3.51 13.80 11.77
CA SER A 266 2.41 13.24 11.00
C SER A 266 2.38 11.72 11.10
N THR A 267 1.17 11.18 11.12
CA THR A 267 0.85 9.76 11.00
C THR A 267 0.04 9.49 9.73
N ALA A 268 0.14 10.38 8.74
CA ALA A 268 -0.49 10.22 7.45
C ALA A 268 -0.06 8.91 6.78
N ILE A 269 -0.96 8.36 5.97
CA ILE A 269 -0.59 7.27 5.08
C ILE A 269 0.49 7.73 4.11
N PHE A 270 1.41 6.80 3.88
CA PHE A 270 2.46 6.90 2.90
C PHE A 270 2.30 5.76 1.91
N ALA A 271 1.84 6.08 0.70
CA ALA A 271 1.48 5.05 -0.28
C ALA A 271 2.69 4.52 -1.07
N TYR A 272 3.90 5.04 -0.85
CA TYR A 272 5.10 4.40 -1.39
C TYR A 272 5.32 3.04 -0.71
N PRO A 273 5.61 1.96 -1.46
CA PRO A 273 5.75 0.62 -0.89
C PRO A 273 6.88 0.49 0.13
N GLY A 274 7.88 1.37 0.06
CA GLY A 274 9.06 1.31 0.92
C GLY A 274 9.99 0.15 0.58
N VAL A 275 11.02 -0.01 1.40
CA VAL A 275 12.00 -1.09 1.26
C VAL A 275 11.63 -2.26 2.16
N MET A 276 11.51 -3.44 1.56
CA MET A 276 11.36 -4.67 2.33
C MET A 276 12.73 -5.14 2.84
N SER A 277 13.06 -4.78 4.09
CA SER A 277 14.32 -5.17 4.73
C SER A 277 14.33 -6.63 5.19
N PHE A 278 13.16 -7.18 5.53
CA PHE A 278 13.00 -8.53 6.10
C PHE A 278 11.72 -9.20 5.58
N VAL A 279 11.78 -10.52 5.37
CA VAL A 279 10.61 -11.35 5.01
C VAL A 279 10.35 -12.36 6.13
N SER A 280 9.17 -12.27 6.75
CA SER A 280 8.70 -13.25 7.73
C SER A 280 8.19 -14.50 7.03
N ILE A 281 8.66 -15.68 7.44
CA ILE A 281 8.12 -16.99 6.98
C ILE A 281 6.70 -17.27 7.50
N LEU A 282 6.25 -16.50 8.50
CA LEU A 282 4.92 -16.63 9.10
C LEU A 282 4.00 -15.52 8.58
N PRO A 283 3.01 -15.84 7.72
CA PRO A 283 2.10 -14.85 7.11
C PRO A 283 1.17 -14.18 8.13
N LYS A 284 0.78 -14.91 9.17
CA LYS A 284 -0.12 -14.46 10.24
C LYS A 284 0.56 -13.67 11.35
N ARG A 285 1.90 -13.58 11.34
CA ARG A 285 2.63 -12.80 12.34
C ARG A 285 2.25 -11.33 12.21
N SER A 286 1.87 -10.72 13.33
CA SER A 286 1.41 -9.33 13.36
C SER A 286 2.55 -8.30 13.22
N SER A 287 3.78 -8.66 13.59
CA SER A 287 4.98 -7.84 13.41
C SER A 287 5.59 -7.95 12.01
N ASN A 288 6.55 -7.06 11.71
CA ASN A 288 7.33 -7.03 10.46
C ASN A 288 6.48 -6.81 9.20
N LYS A 289 5.47 -5.92 9.31
CA LYS A 289 4.70 -5.41 8.16
C LYS A 289 4.89 -3.90 8.09
N PRO A 290 5.04 -3.31 6.90
CA PRO A 290 5.02 -1.85 6.77
C PRO A 290 3.71 -1.27 7.33
N GLN A 291 3.74 0.00 7.74
CA GLN A 291 2.65 0.64 8.47
C GLN A 291 1.26 0.46 7.82
N VAL A 292 1.13 0.75 6.51
CA VAL A 292 -0.14 0.66 5.78
C VAL A 292 -0.66 -0.80 5.68
N PRO A 293 0.14 -1.78 5.20
CA PRO A 293 -0.22 -3.19 5.29
C PRO A 293 -0.56 -3.67 6.71
N SER A 294 0.11 -3.15 7.74
CA SER A 294 -0.17 -3.50 9.14
C SER A 294 -1.58 -3.04 9.56
N PHE A 295 -1.95 -1.80 9.26
CA PHE A 295 -3.31 -1.31 9.49
C PHE A 295 -4.35 -2.17 8.77
N ILE A 296 -4.15 -2.43 7.48
CA ILE A 296 -5.10 -3.19 6.66
C ILE A 296 -5.21 -4.64 7.13
N PHE A 297 -4.08 -5.29 7.46
CA PHE A 297 -4.06 -6.64 8.01
C PHE A 297 -4.88 -6.73 9.30
N ASN A 298 -4.69 -5.79 10.23
CA ASN A 298 -5.45 -5.77 11.48
C ASN A 298 -6.93 -5.42 11.25
N TYR A 299 -7.22 -4.49 10.33
CA TYR A 299 -8.58 -4.09 9.99
C TYR A 299 -9.38 -5.25 9.38
N LEU A 300 -8.83 -5.91 8.35
CA LEU A 300 -9.42 -7.08 7.73
C LEU A 300 -9.56 -8.23 8.72
N GLY A 301 -8.52 -8.48 9.52
CA GLY A 301 -8.51 -9.55 10.52
C GLY A 301 -9.59 -9.37 11.59
N ASN A 302 -9.78 -8.14 12.08
CA ASN A 302 -10.78 -7.82 13.08
C ASN A 302 -12.20 -7.92 12.51
N LEU A 303 -12.38 -7.41 11.28
CA LEU A 303 -13.68 -7.37 10.62
C LEU A 303 -14.17 -8.78 10.24
N THR A 304 -13.27 -9.64 9.76
CA THR A 304 -13.61 -10.98 9.24
C THR A 304 -13.51 -12.10 10.29
N ALA A 305 -13.19 -11.77 11.55
CA ALA A 305 -13.06 -12.77 12.61
C ALA A 305 -14.39 -13.51 12.89
N VAL A 306 -14.35 -14.84 12.87
CA VAL A 306 -15.51 -15.71 13.12
C VAL A 306 -15.75 -15.88 14.63
N PRO A 307 -17.00 -15.88 15.12
CA PRO A 307 -17.31 -16.18 16.51
C PRO A 307 -16.89 -17.61 16.96
N PRO A 308 -16.61 -17.83 18.26
CA PRO A 308 -16.69 -16.86 19.34
C PRO A 308 -15.51 -15.89 19.29
N ARG A 309 -15.78 -14.58 19.32
CA ARG A 309 -14.77 -13.53 19.53
C ARG A 309 -14.14 -13.57 20.94
N ASN A 310 -14.44 -14.63 21.69
CA ASN A 310 -14.25 -14.79 23.12
C ASN A 310 -13.12 -15.76 23.46
N THR A 311 -12.17 -15.99 22.55
CA THR A 311 -10.84 -16.46 22.96
C THR A 311 -10.12 -15.27 23.58
N SER A 312 -10.35 -15.04 24.87
CA SER A 312 -9.74 -14.01 25.72
C SER A 312 -8.21 -14.12 25.87
N ALA A 313 -7.55 -14.89 25.01
CA ALA A 313 -6.10 -14.92 24.88
C ALA A 313 -5.63 -13.59 24.28
N ILE A 314 -5.23 -12.70 25.19
CA ILE A 314 -4.50 -11.48 24.88
C ILE A 314 -3.14 -11.87 24.27
N CYS A 315 -2.72 -11.20 23.21
CA CYS A 315 -1.49 -11.52 22.48
C CYS A 315 -0.54 -10.32 22.35
N SER A 316 0.76 -10.63 22.26
CA SER A 316 1.86 -9.68 22.04
C SER A 316 2.68 -10.07 20.82
N GLY A 317 2.02 -10.26 19.67
CA GLY A 317 2.71 -10.60 18.42
C GLY A 317 2.25 -11.91 17.81
N ASP A 318 2.15 -12.94 18.65
CA ASP A 318 1.93 -14.32 18.22
C ASP A 318 0.74 -14.96 18.96
N CYS A 319 0.14 -15.94 18.31
CA CYS A 319 -0.94 -16.78 18.82
C CYS A 319 -0.66 -18.25 18.47
N GLU A 320 -1.48 -19.17 18.97
CA GLU A 320 -1.48 -20.56 18.50
C GLU A 320 -1.66 -20.64 16.97
N ALA A 321 -1.14 -21.69 16.33
CA ALA A 321 -0.97 -21.77 14.88
C ALA A 321 -2.25 -21.56 14.04
N SER A 322 -3.43 -21.83 14.60
CA SER A 322 -4.72 -21.62 13.93
C SER A 322 -5.23 -20.18 14.03
N LEU A 323 -4.78 -19.41 15.01
CA LEU A 323 -5.26 -18.07 15.34
C LEU A 323 -4.28 -16.99 14.86
N THR A 324 -4.79 -15.77 14.76
CA THR A 324 -4.01 -14.60 14.34
C THR A 324 -4.09 -13.53 15.42
N CYS A 325 -2.95 -12.95 15.79
CA CYS A 325 -2.91 -11.84 16.73
C CYS A 325 -3.35 -10.56 16.01
N ILE A 326 -4.52 -10.04 16.35
CA ILE A 326 -5.12 -8.85 15.73
C ILE A 326 -5.22 -7.72 16.76
N GLY A 327 -4.90 -6.50 16.34
CA GLY A 327 -5.02 -5.31 17.17
C GLY A 327 -3.85 -5.08 18.14
N TRP A 328 -2.74 -5.82 18.00
CA TRP A 328 -1.58 -5.59 18.85
C TRP A 328 -0.89 -4.28 18.45
N ARG A 329 -0.91 -3.32 19.36
CA ARG A 329 -0.19 -2.05 19.25
C ARG A 329 1.26 -2.31 19.61
N TYR A 330 2.13 -2.33 18.58
CA TYR A 330 3.54 -2.71 18.69
C TYR A 330 4.23 -1.99 19.87
N ASP A 331 5.06 -2.73 20.60
CA ASP A 331 5.75 -2.32 21.83
C ASP A 331 4.86 -1.92 23.04
N SER A 332 3.53 -2.06 22.95
CA SER A 332 2.67 -1.82 24.11
C SER A 332 2.84 -2.91 25.17
N THR A 333 3.16 -2.48 26.40
CA THR A 333 3.18 -3.30 27.60
C THR A 333 1.88 -3.23 28.40
N ASP A 334 1.07 -2.20 28.18
CA ASP A 334 -0.28 -2.08 28.75
C ASP A 334 -1.23 -3.11 28.11
N ASN A 335 -2.07 -3.72 28.93
CA ASN A 335 -3.14 -4.64 28.53
C ASN A 335 -4.06 -4.00 27.48
N SER A 336 -4.28 -2.67 27.55
CA SER A 336 -5.08 -1.98 26.56
C SER A 336 -4.49 -2.04 25.16
N GLY A 337 -3.16 -2.13 25.01
CA GLY A 337 -2.47 -2.15 23.72
C GLY A 337 -2.04 -3.53 23.26
N LYS A 338 -2.42 -4.57 23.99
CA LYS A 338 -2.28 -5.95 23.53
C LYS A 338 -3.36 -6.29 22.49
N GLY A 339 -3.04 -7.22 21.60
CA GLY A 339 -3.99 -7.72 20.63
C GLY A 339 -4.85 -8.85 21.18
N HIS A 340 -5.73 -9.39 20.34
CA HIS A 340 -6.54 -10.57 20.62
C HIS A 340 -6.25 -11.67 19.60
N CYS A 341 -6.14 -12.92 20.07
CA CYS A 341 -6.07 -14.06 19.18
C CYS A 341 -7.44 -14.34 18.56
N LEU A 342 -7.58 -14.04 17.27
CA LEU A 342 -8.82 -14.18 16.52
C LEU A 342 -8.69 -15.26 15.45
N ASN A 343 -9.79 -15.99 15.22
CA ASN A 343 -9.92 -16.89 14.08
C ASN A 343 -10.34 -16.09 12.85
N THR A 344 -9.36 -15.76 12.01
CA THR A 344 -9.54 -15.02 10.74
C THR A 344 -8.74 -15.70 9.63
N THR A 345 -9.22 -15.54 8.40
CA THR A 345 -8.58 -15.99 7.17
C THR A 345 -7.59 -14.95 6.61
N THR A 346 -7.37 -13.83 7.31
CA THR A 346 -6.48 -12.76 6.87
C THR A 346 -5.02 -13.21 6.89
N ASN A 347 -4.34 -13.04 5.76
CA ASN A 347 -2.94 -13.38 5.59
C ASN A 347 -2.18 -12.21 4.96
N PHE A 348 -0.90 -12.12 5.27
CA PHE A 348 0.02 -11.19 4.61
C PHE A 348 0.93 -11.97 3.66
N VAL A 349 0.91 -11.58 2.39
CA VAL A 349 1.84 -12.09 1.38
C VAL A 349 2.89 -11.00 1.16
N PRO A 350 4.19 -11.28 1.36
CA PRO A 350 5.24 -10.29 1.12
C PRO A 350 5.28 -9.96 -0.37
N SER A 351 5.32 -8.67 -0.71
CA SER A 351 5.42 -8.20 -2.09
C SER A 351 6.86 -7.80 -2.41
N TYR A 352 7.50 -8.56 -3.29
CA TYR A 352 8.82 -8.28 -3.86
C TYR A 352 9.00 -9.05 -5.16
N SER A 353 9.93 -8.60 -6.01
CA SER A 353 10.22 -9.22 -7.30
C SER A 353 10.52 -10.73 -7.20
N LEU A 354 9.99 -11.51 -8.14
CA LEU A 354 10.29 -12.94 -8.28
C LEU A 354 11.74 -13.21 -8.68
N ARG A 355 12.46 -12.19 -9.16
CA ARG A 355 13.90 -12.25 -9.43
C ARG A 355 14.73 -12.26 -8.15
N LEU A 356 14.13 -11.91 -7.00
CA LEU A 356 14.82 -11.87 -5.72
C LEU A 356 14.38 -13.06 -4.84
N ALA A 357 15.32 -13.58 -4.07
CA ALA A 357 15.08 -14.54 -3.00
C ALA A 357 15.67 -14.02 -1.70
N TYR A 358 14.90 -14.12 -0.62
CA TYR A 358 15.35 -13.77 0.71
C TYR A 358 15.77 -15.02 1.48
N ASN A 359 17.04 -15.09 1.89
CA ASN A 359 17.56 -16.22 2.65
C ASN A 359 17.40 -15.98 4.16
N VAL A 360 16.35 -16.58 4.73
CA VAL A 360 16.00 -16.44 6.14
C VAL A 360 17.00 -17.20 7.04
N ASP A 361 17.50 -18.35 6.60
CA ASP A 361 18.22 -19.30 7.46
C ASP A 361 19.72 -19.00 7.63
N ASN A 362 20.36 -18.31 6.68
CA ASN A 362 21.82 -18.31 6.59
C ASN A 362 22.47 -16.92 6.61
N SER A 363 21.73 -15.84 6.35
CA SER A 363 22.32 -14.49 6.37
C SER A 363 21.33 -13.32 6.44
N SER A 364 20.01 -13.53 6.33
CA SER A 364 19.03 -12.45 6.21
C SER A 364 19.40 -11.49 5.07
N ARG A 365 19.84 -12.06 3.94
CA ARG A 365 20.27 -11.32 2.76
C ARG A 365 19.39 -11.63 1.55
N TRP A 366 19.21 -10.60 0.75
CA TRP A 366 18.67 -10.69 -0.59
C TRP A 366 19.69 -11.28 -1.55
N SER A 367 19.21 -12.11 -2.48
CA SER A 367 19.99 -12.69 -3.55
C SER A 367 19.16 -12.78 -4.82
N VAL A 368 19.80 -12.89 -5.98
CA VAL A 368 19.08 -13.17 -7.24
C VAL A 368 18.61 -14.61 -7.19
N ASP A 369 17.29 -14.83 -7.31
CA ASP A 369 16.72 -16.16 -7.39
C ASP A 369 17.12 -16.81 -8.72
N LYS A 370 17.80 -17.95 -8.65
CA LYS A 370 18.18 -18.76 -9.83
C LYS A 370 17.38 -20.07 -9.90
N SER A 371 16.29 -20.18 -9.14
CA SER A 371 15.47 -21.39 -9.11
C SER A 371 14.87 -21.68 -10.49
N THR A 372 15.00 -22.94 -10.94
CA THR A 372 14.41 -23.38 -12.21
C THR A 372 12.89 -23.29 -12.16
N ARG A 373 12.29 -23.55 -11.00
CA ARG A 373 10.84 -23.48 -10.79
C ARG A 373 10.25 -22.10 -11.11
N ARG A 374 10.93 -21.03 -10.69
CA ARG A 374 10.52 -19.65 -10.99
C ARG A 374 10.61 -19.36 -12.48
N LEU A 375 11.71 -19.73 -13.12
CA LEU A 375 11.92 -19.56 -14.56
C LEU A 375 10.92 -20.35 -15.40
N GLU A 376 10.58 -21.57 -14.99
CA GLU A 376 9.54 -22.39 -15.63
C GLU A 376 8.16 -21.76 -15.49
N TRP A 377 7.82 -21.22 -14.31
CA TRP A 377 6.56 -20.52 -14.09
C TRP A 377 6.46 -19.25 -14.97
N GLU A 378 7.49 -18.42 -15.00
CA GLU A 378 7.56 -17.23 -15.87
C GLU A 378 7.36 -17.63 -17.34
N LYS A 379 8.07 -18.66 -17.80
CA LYS A 379 7.97 -19.18 -19.16
C LYS A 379 6.58 -19.72 -19.49
N ASN A 380 5.97 -20.49 -18.59
CA ASN A 380 4.66 -21.11 -18.79
C ASN A 380 3.55 -20.07 -19.02
N TYR A 381 3.62 -18.93 -18.35
CA TYR A 381 2.65 -17.85 -18.48
C TYR A 381 3.16 -16.68 -19.33
N SER A 382 4.24 -16.88 -20.09
CA SER A 382 4.84 -15.89 -20.98
C SER A 382 5.14 -14.55 -20.29
N TRP A 383 5.54 -14.58 -19.02
CA TRP A 383 6.02 -13.40 -18.32
C TRP A 383 7.35 -12.93 -18.93
N PRO A 384 7.58 -11.61 -19.09
CA PRO A 384 8.93 -11.10 -19.28
C PRO A 384 9.78 -11.44 -18.05
N GLU A 385 11.11 -11.35 -18.20
CA GLU A 385 12.01 -11.42 -17.05
C GLU A 385 11.60 -10.36 -16.03
N ASP A 386 11.41 -10.77 -14.78
CA ASP A 386 10.89 -9.87 -13.75
C ASP A 386 11.90 -8.78 -13.36
N SER A 387 11.41 -7.55 -13.25
CA SER A 387 12.23 -6.39 -12.86
C SER A 387 12.61 -6.44 -11.39
N ALA A 388 13.88 -6.19 -11.08
CA ALA A 388 14.34 -6.02 -9.71
C ALA A 388 14.43 -4.53 -9.35
N TRP A 389 13.44 -4.03 -8.62
CA TRP A 389 13.46 -2.70 -8.03
C TRP A 389 14.20 -2.75 -6.69
N THR A 390 15.32 -2.03 -6.58
CA THR A 390 16.12 -1.95 -5.36
C THR A 390 16.42 -0.49 -5.05
N GLU A 391 16.01 -0.04 -3.86
CA GLU A 391 16.32 1.31 -3.39
C GLU A 391 17.73 1.35 -2.77
N SER A 392 18.46 2.44 -3.02
CA SER A 392 19.76 2.66 -2.40
C SER A 392 19.58 2.87 -0.88
N ASN A 393 20.48 2.29 -0.09
CA ASN A 393 20.54 2.61 1.33
C ASN A 393 21.31 3.93 1.53
N TRP A 394 20.81 4.79 2.41
CA TRP A 394 21.43 6.06 2.76
C TRP A 394 21.73 6.07 4.26
N PRO A 395 22.84 6.69 4.71
CA PRO A 395 23.06 6.91 6.13
C PRO A 395 21.92 7.74 6.74
N GLU A 396 21.68 7.54 8.03
CA GLU A 396 20.73 8.36 8.79
C GLU A 396 21.03 9.86 8.58
N ASN A 397 19.98 10.68 8.41
CA ASN A 397 20.07 12.11 8.08
C ASN A 397 20.72 12.43 6.71
N THR A 398 20.64 11.52 5.72
CA THR A 398 21.09 11.73 4.33
C THR A 398 19.97 11.39 3.34
N PRO A 399 19.69 12.23 2.32
CA PRO A 399 20.37 13.49 1.97
C PRO A 399 20.04 14.65 2.92
N ARG A 400 21.02 15.53 3.19
CA ARG A 400 20.83 16.77 3.96
C ARG A 400 21.07 17.98 3.07
N LEU A 401 20.20 18.97 3.16
CA LEU A 401 20.42 20.30 2.57
C LEU A 401 20.96 21.25 3.64
N MET A 402 22.05 21.96 3.35
CA MET A 402 22.59 22.99 4.24
C MET A 402 22.95 24.23 3.44
N VAL A 403 22.48 25.38 3.90
CA VAL A 403 22.81 26.70 3.33
C VAL A 403 23.82 27.36 4.25
N TYR A 404 24.96 27.80 3.71
CA TYR A 404 25.98 28.54 4.44
C TYR A 404 26.62 29.60 3.55
N GLN A 405 27.14 30.66 4.18
CA GLN A 405 27.89 31.68 3.46
C GLN A 405 29.32 31.19 3.24
N GLN A 406 29.75 31.17 1.98
CA GLN A 406 31.12 30.83 1.62
C GLN A 406 32.01 32.09 1.65
N GLU A 407 33.15 32.01 2.34
CA GLU A 407 34.15 33.08 2.28
C GLU A 407 34.73 33.23 0.87
N SER A 408 35.14 34.44 0.52
CA SER A 408 35.81 34.67 -0.77
C SER A 408 37.14 33.90 -0.84
N THR A 409 37.48 33.38 -2.02
CA THR A 409 38.76 32.69 -2.24
C THR A 409 39.94 33.59 -1.88
N SER A 410 39.84 34.90 -2.11
CA SER A 410 40.88 35.86 -1.73
C SER A 410 41.09 35.91 -0.21
N THR A 411 40.00 35.93 0.57
CA THR A 411 40.08 35.87 2.04
C THR A 411 40.74 34.57 2.49
N GLN A 412 40.34 33.43 1.92
CA GLN A 412 40.92 32.13 2.25
C GLN A 412 42.43 32.06 1.97
N VAL A 413 42.86 32.57 0.80
CA VAL A 413 44.27 32.62 0.41
C VAL A 413 45.06 33.57 1.31
N ILE A 414 44.54 34.77 1.59
CA ILE A 414 45.20 35.73 2.48
C ILE A 414 45.35 35.13 3.89
N THR A 415 44.29 34.53 4.44
CA THR A 415 44.33 33.87 5.75
C THR A 415 45.38 32.75 5.80
N LEU A 416 45.45 31.92 4.76
CA LEU A 416 46.47 30.87 4.66
C LEU A 416 47.90 31.44 4.59
N VAL A 417 48.14 32.44 3.74
CA VAL A 417 49.46 33.06 3.58
C VAL A 417 49.91 33.74 4.87
N VAL A 418 49.03 34.53 5.49
CA VAL A 418 49.31 35.19 6.77
C VAL A 418 49.60 34.14 7.86
N GLY A 419 48.83 33.05 7.91
CA GLY A 419 49.06 31.93 8.82
C GLY A 419 50.45 31.32 8.64
N LEU A 420 50.84 30.99 7.40
CA LEU A 420 52.16 30.43 7.08
C LEU A 420 53.31 31.37 7.47
N LEU A 421 53.19 32.67 7.18
CA LEU A 421 54.20 33.66 7.53
C LEU A 421 54.36 33.80 9.04
N LEU A 422 53.26 33.83 9.79
CA LEU A 422 53.29 33.88 11.26
C LEU A 422 53.94 32.63 11.85
N THR A 423 53.62 31.44 11.34
CA THR A 423 54.23 30.18 11.79
C THR A 423 55.74 30.15 11.49
N ALA A 424 56.16 30.53 10.29
CA ALA A 424 57.58 30.61 9.93
C ALA A 424 58.32 31.63 10.81
N GLY A 425 57.71 32.80 11.06
CA GLY A 425 58.26 33.83 11.93
C GLY A 425 58.43 33.36 13.38
N THR A 426 57.40 32.73 13.95
CA THR A 426 57.48 32.17 15.32
C THR A 426 58.49 31.03 15.43
N ALA A 427 58.57 30.15 14.44
CA ALA A 427 59.60 29.10 14.39
C ALA A 427 61.00 29.69 14.34
N ALA A 428 61.24 30.71 13.51
CA ALA A 428 62.52 31.40 13.41
C ALA A 428 62.90 32.09 14.74
N VAL A 429 61.98 32.84 15.34
CA VAL A 429 62.21 33.49 16.65
C VAL A 429 62.51 32.46 17.73
N SER A 430 61.76 31.35 17.77
CA SER A 430 61.97 30.27 18.74
C SER A 430 63.33 29.59 18.55
N TRP A 431 63.73 29.34 17.30
CA TRP A 431 65.03 28.77 16.96
C TRP A 431 66.18 29.71 17.35
N ILE A 432 66.04 31.00 17.09
CA ILE A 432 67.01 32.03 17.51
C ILE A 432 67.08 32.08 19.05
N GLY A 433 65.94 32.10 19.73
CA GLY A 433 65.88 32.09 21.20
C GLY A 433 66.58 30.87 21.80
N LEU A 434 66.34 29.68 21.23
CA LEU A 434 67.02 28.45 21.64
C LEU A 434 68.53 28.54 21.44
N LYS A 435 68.99 29.08 20.31
CA LYS A 435 70.42 29.29 20.03
C LYS A 435 71.07 30.28 20.99
N LEU A 436 70.37 31.35 21.37
CA LEU A 436 70.86 32.33 22.35
C LEU A 436 70.95 31.72 23.76
N PHE A 437 69.94 30.94 24.15
CA PHE A 437 69.93 30.24 25.44
C PHE A 437 71.04 29.17 25.52
N GLU A 438 71.21 28.36 24.48
CA GLU A 438 72.33 27.40 24.35
C GLU A 438 73.70 28.08 24.46
N ARG A 439 73.86 29.27 23.87
CA ARG A 439 75.10 30.05 24.00
C ARG A 439 75.32 30.51 25.44
N HIS A 440 74.29 30.98 26.13
CA HIS A 440 74.39 31.40 27.53
C HIS A 440 74.72 30.25 28.48
N LEU A 441 74.17 29.05 28.25
CA LEU A 441 74.47 27.86 29.07
C LEU A 441 75.88 27.30 28.89
N LYS A 442 76.57 27.60 27.79
CA LYS A 442 77.98 27.20 27.56
C LYS A 442 79.01 28.14 28.20
N VAL A 443 78.56 29.24 28.82
CA VAL A 443 79.40 30.27 29.45
C VAL A 443 79.47 30.10 30.98
N HIS A 444 78.79 29.10 31.53
CA HIS A 444 79.01 28.54 32.87
C HIS A 444 79.50 27.09 32.74
#